data_AF-A0A7Y2R1H7-F1
#
_entry.id   AF-A0A7Y2R1H7-F1
#
_cell.length_a   1.000
_cell.length_b   1.000
_cell.length_c   1.000
_cell.angle_alpha   90.00
_cell.angle_beta   90.00
_cell.angle_gamma   90.00
#
_symmetry.space_group_name_H-M   'P 1'
#
loop_
_entity.id
_entity.type
_entity.pdbx_description
1 polymer ?
#
loop_
_entity_poly.entity_id
_entity_poly.type
_entity_poly.pdbx_seq_one_letter_code
_entity_poly.pdbx_strand_id
1 'polypeptide(L)'
;MSDAHGVARDQLRAFIERIERLEEEKKTIADDIKDVYGEAKGTGFDTKILKKVVALRKKDEQERMEEEAILDTYLLALGMIESPPEG
;
A
#
# COMPACT_ATOMS: atom_id res chain seq x y z
N MET A 1 11.23 45.30 -11.20
CA MET A 1 10.29 44.14 -11.27
C MET A 1 10.91 42.89 -11.91
N SER A 2 12.16 42.93 -12.39
CA SER A 2 12.85 41.77 -12.99
C SER A 2 13.27 40.69 -11.99
N ASP A 3 13.63 41.08 -10.77
CA ASP A 3 14.35 40.18 -9.85
C ASP A 3 13.39 39.19 -9.15
N ALA A 4 12.15 39.60 -8.89
CA ALA A 4 11.11 38.73 -8.35
C ALA A 4 10.71 37.61 -9.32
N HIS A 5 10.72 37.87 -10.63
CA HIS A 5 10.45 36.85 -11.65
C HIS A 5 11.61 35.85 -11.80
N GLY A 6 12.87 36.30 -11.62
CA GLY A 6 14.03 35.42 -11.57
C GLY A 6 13.97 34.46 -10.38
N VAL A 7 13.71 34.99 -9.17
CA VAL A 7 13.58 34.18 -7.95
C VAL A 7 12.45 33.15 -8.05
N ALA A 8 11.29 33.55 -8.57
CA ALA A 8 10.16 32.62 -8.75
C ALA A 8 10.48 31.49 -9.75
N ARG A 9 11.22 31.78 -10.82
CA ARG A 9 11.65 30.79 -11.81
C ARG A 9 12.63 29.78 -11.19
N ASP A 10 13.58 30.25 -10.40
CA ASP A 10 14.58 29.37 -9.79
C ASP A 10 13.98 28.47 -8.71
N GLN A 11 13.02 28.98 -7.93
CA GLN A 11 12.25 28.17 -6.98
C GLN A 11 11.42 27.09 -7.69
N LEU A 12 10.75 27.45 -8.79
CA LEU A 12 10.00 26.47 -9.59
C LEU A 12 10.92 25.37 -10.13
N ARG A 13 12.08 25.73 -10.68
CA ARG A 13 13.09 24.76 -11.14
C ARG A 13 13.51 23.83 -10.01
N ALA A 14 13.83 24.37 -8.83
CA ALA A 14 14.25 23.57 -7.69
C ALA A 14 13.16 22.60 -7.20
N PHE A 15 11.87 22.97 -7.28
CA PHE A 15 10.78 22.05 -6.98
C PHE A 15 10.68 20.92 -8.02
N ILE A 16 10.76 21.25 -9.31
CA ILE A 16 10.68 20.26 -10.39
C ILE A 16 11.82 19.24 -10.28
N GLU A 17 13.07 19.69 -10.16
CA GLU A 17 14.24 18.81 -10.05
C GLU A 17 14.13 17.87 -8.82
N ARG A 18 13.61 18.38 -7.70
CA ARG A 18 13.37 17.56 -6.51
C ARG A 18 12.27 16.51 -6.73
N ILE A 19 11.19 16.85 -7.44
CA ILE A 19 10.10 15.93 -7.75
C ILE A 19 10.56 14.86 -8.72
N GLU A 20 11.30 15.22 -9.77
CA GLU A 20 11.82 14.28 -10.76
C GLU A 20 12.72 13.23 -10.10
N ARG A 21 13.65 13.67 -9.24
CA ARG A 21 14.49 12.75 -8.45
C ARG A 21 13.66 11.82 -7.56
N LEU A 22 12.62 12.33 -6.90
CA LEU A 22 11.74 11.51 -6.06
C LEU A 22 10.92 10.50 -6.88
N GLU A 23 10.50 10.84 -8.09
CA GLU A 23 9.81 9.91 -9.00
C GLU A 23 10.75 8.82 -9.51
N GLU A 24 12.04 9.12 -9.76
CA GLU A 24 13.07 8.13 -10.07
C GLU A 24 13.34 7.17 -8.89
N GLU A 25 13.48 7.70 -7.68
CA GLU A 25 13.64 6.92 -6.45
C GLU A 25 12.42 6.00 -6.24
N LYS A 26 11.20 6.54 -6.38
CA LYS A 26 9.95 5.79 -6.29
C LYS A 26 9.85 4.69 -7.34
N LYS A 27 10.30 4.93 -8.57
CA LYS A 27 10.33 3.91 -9.62
C LYS A 27 11.27 2.77 -9.24
N THR A 28 12.48 3.08 -8.77
CA THR A 28 13.46 2.09 -8.33
C THR A 28 12.87 1.21 -7.22
N ILE A 29 12.26 1.83 -6.20
CA ILE A 29 11.59 1.10 -5.11
C ILE A 29 10.44 0.23 -5.64
N ALA A 30 9.67 0.72 -6.60
CA ALA A 30 8.57 -0.04 -7.18
C ALA A 30 9.06 -1.27 -7.96
N ASP A 31 10.18 -1.15 -8.67
CA ASP A 31 10.83 -2.24 -9.38
C ASP A 31 11.39 -3.27 -8.38
N ASP A 32 12.05 -2.84 -7.31
CA ASP A 32 12.54 -3.73 -6.23
C ASP A 32 11.38 -4.51 -5.58
N ILE A 33 10.26 -3.85 -5.28
CA ILE A 33 9.06 -4.50 -4.73
C ILE A 33 8.52 -5.56 -5.69
N LYS A 34 8.53 -5.26 -7.00
CA LYS A 34 8.06 -6.19 -8.03
C LYS A 34 8.96 -7.42 -8.10
N ASP A 35 10.27 -7.25 -8.00
CA ASP A 35 11.24 -8.35 -8.01
C ASP A 35 11.05 -9.26 -6.79
N VAL A 36 10.83 -8.70 -5.59
CA VAL A 36 10.50 -9.49 -4.38
C VAL A 36 9.21 -10.30 -4.56
N TYR A 37 8.16 -9.72 -5.16
CA TYR A 37 6.97 -10.50 -5.50
C TYR A 37 7.26 -11.59 -6.55
N GLY A 38 8.18 -11.32 -7.49
CA GLY A 38 8.65 -12.30 -8.47
C GLY A 38 9.36 -13.49 -7.81
N GLU A 39 10.27 -13.23 -6.87
CA GLU A 39 10.95 -14.25 -6.06
C GLU A 39 9.96 -15.07 -5.23
N ALA A 40 9.02 -14.41 -4.56
CA ALA A 40 7.96 -15.07 -3.80
C ALA A 40 7.13 -16.00 -4.70
N LYS A 41 6.82 -15.58 -5.94
CA LYS A 41 6.13 -16.42 -6.90
C LYS A 41 6.98 -17.63 -7.32
N GLY A 42 8.27 -17.42 -7.59
CA GLY A 42 9.22 -18.48 -7.97
C GLY A 42 9.45 -19.53 -6.88
N THR A 43 9.29 -19.12 -5.62
CA THR A 43 9.37 -20.01 -4.44
C THR A 43 8.04 -20.68 -4.08
N GLY A 44 6.96 -20.38 -4.81
CA GLY A 44 5.66 -21.06 -4.68
C GLY A 44 4.60 -20.30 -3.88
N PHE A 45 4.84 -19.05 -3.49
CA PHE A 45 3.83 -18.24 -2.80
C PHE A 45 2.83 -17.59 -3.76
N ASP A 46 1.57 -17.49 -3.33
CA ASP A 46 0.55 -16.72 -4.04
C ASP A 46 0.72 -15.22 -3.80
N THR A 47 1.28 -14.53 -4.79
CA THR A 47 1.47 -13.06 -4.77
C THR A 47 0.18 -12.25 -4.60
N LYS A 48 -0.99 -12.77 -5.00
CA LYS A 48 -2.28 -12.10 -4.79
C LYS A 48 -2.62 -12.07 -3.31
N ILE A 49 -2.37 -13.18 -2.61
CA ILE A 49 -2.59 -13.26 -1.16
C ILE A 49 -1.57 -12.42 -0.41
N LEU A 50 -0.28 -12.44 -0.80
CA LEU A 50 0.73 -11.58 -0.19
C LEU A 50 0.39 -10.08 -0.29
N LYS A 51 -0.09 -9.61 -1.45
CA LYS A 51 -0.55 -8.23 -1.63
C LYS A 51 -1.72 -7.88 -0.70
N LYS A 52 -2.67 -8.81 -0.51
CA LYS A 52 -3.76 -8.64 0.46
C LYS A 52 -3.22 -8.50 1.88
N VAL A 53 -2.29 -9.37 2.29
CA VAL A 53 -1.65 -9.31 3.62
C VAL A 53 -0.93 -7.97 3.82
N VAL A 54 -0.15 -7.51 2.85
CA VAL A 54 0.52 -6.21 2.93
C VAL A 54 -0.48 -5.06 3.03
N ALA A 55 -1.59 -5.11 2.31
CA ALA A 55 -2.65 -4.10 2.41
C ALA A 55 -3.33 -4.11 3.79
N LEU A 56 -3.65 -5.29 4.32
CA LEU A 56 -4.22 -5.43 5.68
C LEU A 56 -3.27 -4.89 6.75
N ARG A 57 -1.96 -5.15 6.62
CA ARG A 57 -0.94 -4.66 7.56
C ARG A 57 -0.69 -3.15 7.51
N LYS A 58 -1.20 -2.46 6.48
CA LYS A 58 -1.15 -0.99 6.39
C LYS A 58 -2.33 -0.30 7.06
N LYS A 59 -3.42 -1.03 7.33
CA LYS A 59 -4.58 -0.50 8.05
C LYS A 59 -4.25 -0.32 9.52
N ASP A 60 -4.96 0.60 10.17
CA ASP A 60 -4.94 0.68 11.62
C ASP A 60 -5.47 -0.61 12.24
N GLU A 61 -4.93 -1.01 13.39
CA GLU A 61 -5.31 -2.26 14.04
C GLU A 61 -6.76 -2.27 14.48
N GLN A 62 -7.26 -1.14 15.01
CA GLN A 62 -8.64 -1.02 15.46
C GLN A 62 -9.60 -1.05 14.27
N GLU A 63 -9.29 -0.32 13.19
CA GLU A 63 -10.06 -0.36 11.95
C GLU A 63 -10.14 -1.78 11.39
N ARG A 64 -9.02 -2.52 11.39
CA ARG A 64 -8.97 -3.92 10.94
C ARG A 64 -9.86 -4.82 11.80
N MET A 65 -9.81 -4.69 13.12
CA MET A 65 -10.62 -5.49 14.04
C MET A 65 -12.11 -5.22 13.88
N GLU A 66 -12.49 -3.95 13.69
CA GLU A 66 -13.89 -3.57 13.45
C GLU A 66 -14.42 -4.13 12.13
N GLU A 67 -13.66 -4.02 11.05
CA GLU A 67 -14.02 -4.62 9.76
C GLU A 67 -14.14 -6.15 9.84
N GLU A 68 -13.21 -6.80 10.55
CA GLU A 68 -13.20 -8.26 10.74
C GLU A 68 -14.43 -8.74 11.52
N ALA A 69 -14.80 -8.04 12.60
CA ALA A 69 -16.01 -8.36 13.37
C ALA A 69 -17.31 -8.22 12.54
N ILE A 70 -17.38 -7.20 11.68
CA ILE A 70 -18.53 -7.02 10.77
C ILE A 70 -18.55 -8.11 9.71
N LEU A 71 -17.39 -8.43 9.12
CA LEU A 71 -17.28 -9.49 8.13
C LEU A 71 -17.72 -10.84 8.72
N ASP A 72 -17.23 -11.19 9.90
CA ASP A 72 -17.60 -12.43 10.58
C ASP A 72 -19.10 -12.49 10.86
N THR A 73 -19.71 -11.38 11.28
CA THR A 73 -21.16 -11.27 11.46
C THR A 73 -21.91 -11.61 10.17
N TYR A 74 -21.46 -11.09 9.03
CA TYR A 74 -22.08 -11.36 7.73
C TYR A 74 -21.84 -12.78 7.24
N LEU A 75 -20.61 -13.31 7.38
CA LEU A 75 -20.29 -14.67 6.98
C LEU A 75 -21.06 -15.70 7.82
N LEU A 76 -21.23 -15.43 9.12
CA LEU A 76 -22.05 -16.26 10.00
C LEU A 76 -23.52 -16.23 9.58
N ALA A 77 -24.08 -15.04 9.32
CA ALA A 77 -25.46 -14.90 8.87
C ALA A 77 -25.72 -15.60 7.52
N LEU A 78 -24.70 -15.71 6.67
CA LEU A 78 -24.75 -16.42 5.39
C LEU A 78 -24.41 -17.92 5.49
N GLY A 79 -24.08 -18.42 6.69
CA GLY A 79 -23.69 -19.82 6.91
C GLY A 79 -22.36 -20.22 6.24
N MET A 80 -21.50 -19.23 5.96
CA MET A 80 -20.19 -19.44 5.33
C MET A 80 -19.10 -19.79 6.34
N ILE A 81 -19.34 -19.53 7.62
CA ILE A 81 -18.51 -19.93 8.76
C ILE A 81 -19.41 -20.46 9.88
N GLU A 82 -18.88 -21.36 10.71
CA GLU A 82 -19.57 -21.83 11.91
C GLU A 82 -19.39 -20.82 13.05
N SER A 83 -20.41 -20.69 13.91
CA SER A 83 -20.21 -20.03 15.20
C SER A 83 -19.11 -20.78 15.97
N PRO A 84 -18.23 -20.06 16.70
CA PRO A 84 -17.31 -20.72 17.62
C PRO A 84 -18.09 -21.68 18.52
N PRO A 85 -17.57 -22.88 18.83
CA PRO A 85 -18.25 -23.77 19.76
C PRO A 85 -18.47 -23.02 21.07
N GLU A 86 -19.73 -22.96 21.52
CA GLU A 86 -20.06 -22.45 22.85
C GLU A 86 -19.31 -23.31 23.86
N GLY A 87 -18.28 -22.73 24.48
CA GLY A 87 -17.54 -23.34 25.58
C GLY A 87 -18.35 -23.29 26.87
#